data_AF-A0JMY4-F1
#
_entry.id   AF-A0JMY4-F1
#
_cell.length_a   1.000
_cell.length_b   1.000
_cell.length_c   1.000
_cell.angle_alpha   90.00
_cell.angle_beta   90.00
_cell.angle_gamma   90.00
#
_symmetry.space_group_name_H-M   'P 1'
#
loop_
_entity.id
_entity.type
_entity.pdbx_description
1 polymer ?
#
loop_
_entity_poly.entity_id
_entity_poly.type
_entity_poly.pdbx_seq_one_letter_code
_entity_poly.pdbx_strand_id
1 'polypeptide(L)'
;MPKLKVKAGKGKKGKRKKAGKNEHRLDKESEVERARSNAALWEARLKVTEFSRVEYRDAARSLAQNNEDLTKQQYKLEKDMVEVIGFLKKQDLEKDELIEKLQQNLIAQKKSAQDEREKLVELYSKQIAHLEENYSQKTNEMQIIQSEFKLMREFRRQKVELEKELDEVKESLWRANQDHKETLARMERRFFEEKQRLEKEAEKKIMMLAEKAHSEAIIQLDEARKSVFKENVRLKEAFSYHLKEMKDIKKSKKMQEDAKLHLLQEKETNDLLVQEKVSQVSQKKVQIQELQQNVKALECALERMTMEMEKDAQGKEHQALLQEQAGNVELQKLQKVLHMKEREMNRIKKLARNILEERTEVESFFLEALWQVKQEIATSRNYYRQVAQSAYTSKMIQASLGKDQYPKIRTFHNKEHSTNDVSHDLSEAEKWTHIQAGKVDIGDLTWEQKEKVLRLLFAKMNGFQSRKSPGLKPSPPADVSSIKEKEINTSNLEEKPEESSSTFITQSIPELPAPSLVLPHIQTGRCQVTG
;
A
#
# COMPACT_ATOMS: atom_id res chain seq x y z
N MET A 1 9.58 -4.61 78.73
CA MET A 1 8.25 -4.34 79.31
C MET A 1 7.34 -5.46 78.83
N PRO A 2 6.83 -6.38 79.69
CA PRO A 2 5.97 -6.13 80.86
C PRO A 2 6.52 -6.69 82.20
N LYS A 3 5.79 -6.41 83.28
CA LYS A 3 6.15 -6.41 84.72
C LYS A 3 5.62 -7.64 85.49
N LEU A 4 6.03 -7.73 86.78
CA LEU A 4 5.43 -8.44 87.96
C LEU A 4 6.10 -9.80 88.28
N LYS A 5 6.42 -10.20 89.53
CA LYS A 5 5.98 -9.80 90.88
C LYS A 5 6.97 -10.28 91.96
N VAL A 6 7.05 -9.50 93.04
CA VAL A 6 7.76 -9.71 94.31
C VAL A 6 7.09 -10.76 95.19
N LYS A 7 7.85 -11.49 96.03
CA LYS A 7 7.42 -11.84 97.41
C LYS A 7 8.59 -12.15 98.35
N ALA A 8 8.78 -11.25 99.31
CA ALA A 8 9.45 -11.48 100.58
C ALA A 8 8.52 -12.25 101.53
N GLY A 9 9.09 -13.06 102.43
CA GLY A 9 8.38 -13.73 103.53
C GLY A 9 9.29 -13.83 104.75
N LYS A 10 8.94 -13.09 105.80
CA LYS A 10 9.63 -12.90 107.10
C LYS A 10 8.61 -13.25 108.21
N GLY A 11 9.03 -13.90 109.30
CA GLY A 11 8.23 -14.11 110.54
C GLY A 11 7.82 -15.58 110.75
N LYS A 12 7.75 -16.19 111.95
CA LYS A 12 7.62 -15.81 113.39
C LYS A 12 8.41 -16.86 114.21
N LYS A 13 9.09 -16.63 115.35
CA LYS A 13 8.84 -15.95 116.65
C LYS A 13 7.90 -16.71 117.63
N GLY A 14 8.51 -17.32 118.66
CA GLY A 14 7.98 -17.55 120.02
C GLY A 14 8.20 -18.97 120.56
N LYS A 15 8.41 -19.26 121.86
CA LYS A 15 8.85 -18.55 123.08
C LYS A 15 8.90 -19.62 124.23
N ARG A 16 9.77 -19.43 125.24
CA ARG A 16 9.79 -20.03 126.63
C ARG A 16 10.38 -21.45 126.76
N LYS A 17 11.06 -21.87 127.85
CA LYS A 17 11.57 -21.32 129.15
C LYS A 17 12.59 -22.37 129.68
N LYS A 18 13.79 -21.96 130.12
CA LYS A 18 14.31 -21.92 131.52
C LYS A 18 14.79 -23.26 132.15
N ALA A 19 16.12 -23.31 132.35
CA ALA A 19 16.93 -23.91 133.43
C ALA A 19 16.97 -25.43 133.65
N GLY A 20 18.17 -25.93 133.96
CA GLY A 20 18.33 -27.04 134.91
C GLY A 20 19.33 -28.11 134.50
N LYS A 21 20.52 -28.02 135.09
CA LYS A 21 21.63 -28.97 135.08
C LYS A 21 21.34 -30.15 136.04
N ASN A 22 21.50 -31.38 135.54
CA ASN A 22 21.90 -32.66 136.17
C ASN A 22 21.51 -33.76 135.15
N GLU A 23 22.30 -34.73 134.67
CA GLU A 23 23.59 -35.35 134.98
C GLU A 23 24.18 -35.85 133.64
N HIS A 24 25.46 -35.59 133.32
CA HIS A 24 26.62 -36.47 133.50
C HIS A 24 26.60 -37.80 132.69
N ARG A 25 27.52 -37.90 131.69
CA ARG A 25 27.95 -39.10 130.92
C ARG A 25 27.16 -39.58 129.67
N LEU A 26 26.57 -38.67 128.87
CA LEU A 26 26.13 -38.96 127.49
C LEU A 26 26.60 -37.93 126.43
N ASP A 27 27.43 -36.95 126.83
CA ASP A 27 27.76 -35.80 125.97
C ASP A 27 28.74 -36.11 124.84
N LYS A 28 29.59 -37.14 124.96
CA LYS A 28 30.51 -37.50 123.86
C LYS A 28 29.81 -38.24 122.72
N GLU A 29 28.83 -39.11 122.99
CA GLU A 29 28.04 -39.75 121.94
C GLU A 29 27.02 -38.78 121.32
N SER A 30 26.41 -37.88 122.10
CA SER A 30 25.54 -36.82 121.56
C SER A 30 26.32 -35.79 120.73
N GLU A 31 27.54 -35.41 121.12
CA GLU A 31 28.40 -34.55 120.30
C GLU A 31 28.88 -35.27 119.04
N VAL A 32 29.22 -36.56 119.13
CA VAL A 32 29.62 -37.37 117.97
C VAL A 32 28.45 -37.61 117.03
N GLU A 33 27.23 -37.87 117.51
CA GLU A 33 26.03 -37.98 116.68
C GLU A 33 25.60 -36.63 116.10
N ARG A 34 25.74 -35.54 116.85
CA ARG A 34 25.53 -34.18 116.34
C ARG A 34 26.56 -33.82 115.29
N ALA A 35 27.82 -34.22 115.47
CA ALA A 35 28.87 -34.06 114.48
C ALA A 35 28.65 -34.94 113.24
N ARG A 36 28.20 -36.19 113.39
CA ARG A 36 27.81 -37.07 112.27
C ARG A 36 26.59 -36.53 111.52
N SER A 37 25.59 -36.03 112.22
CA SER A 37 24.40 -35.41 111.61
C SER A 37 24.77 -34.12 110.88
N ASN A 38 25.65 -33.30 111.47
CA ASN A 38 26.16 -32.09 110.84
C ASN A 38 27.02 -32.46 109.61
N ALA A 39 27.89 -33.46 109.70
CA ALA A 39 28.68 -33.97 108.57
C ALA A 39 27.78 -34.51 107.45
N ALA A 40 26.74 -35.28 107.76
CA ALA A 40 25.76 -35.76 106.78
C ALA A 40 24.97 -34.61 106.14
N LEU A 41 24.65 -33.56 106.90
CA LEU A 41 24.01 -32.35 106.36
C LEU A 41 24.96 -31.59 105.42
N TRP A 42 26.24 -31.46 105.77
CA TRP A 42 27.26 -30.89 104.89
C TRP A 42 27.49 -31.74 103.65
N GLU A 43 27.45 -33.08 103.76
CA GLU A 43 27.57 -34.00 102.64
C GLU A 43 26.35 -33.90 101.70
N ALA A 44 25.13 -33.84 102.24
CA ALA A 44 23.93 -33.63 101.44
C ALA A 44 23.95 -32.25 100.75
N ARG A 45 24.39 -31.20 101.46
CA ARG A 45 24.56 -29.87 100.90
C ARG A 45 25.63 -29.86 99.81
N LEU A 46 26.75 -30.54 100.03
CA LEU A 46 27.82 -30.71 99.04
C LEU A 46 27.27 -31.41 97.80
N LYS A 47 26.56 -32.55 97.96
CA LYS A 47 25.93 -33.27 96.84
C LYS A 47 24.96 -32.40 96.06
N VAL A 48 24.07 -31.66 96.72
CA VAL A 48 23.14 -30.73 96.03
C VAL A 48 23.91 -29.64 95.28
N THR A 49 24.95 -29.06 95.90
CA THR A 49 25.80 -28.09 95.19
C THR A 49 26.57 -28.72 94.03
N GLU A 50 27.01 -29.97 94.15
CA GLU A 50 27.69 -30.70 93.07
C GLU A 50 26.74 -31.03 91.92
N PHE A 51 25.51 -31.48 92.21
CA PHE A 51 24.47 -31.68 91.20
C PHE A 51 24.14 -30.38 90.46
N SER A 52 23.86 -29.28 91.20
CA SER A 52 23.62 -27.99 90.56
C SER A 52 24.82 -27.51 89.72
N ARG A 53 26.05 -27.76 90.18
CA ARG A 53 27.27 -27.44 89.41
C ARG A 53 27.37 -28.26 88.12
N VAL A 54 27.00 -29.54 88.15
CA VAL A 54 26.95 -30.38 86.94
C VAL A 54 25.85 -29.89 86.01
N GLU A 55 24.64 -29.61 86.51
CA GLU A 55 23.53 -29.06 85.70
C GLU A 55 23.91 -27.72 85.05
N TYR A 56 24.56 -26.81 85.77
CA TYR A 56 25.04 -25.55 85.20
C TYR A 56 26.11 -25.77 84.13
N ARG A 57 27.00 -26.77 84.31
CA ARG A 57 27.99 -27.13 83.28
C ARG A 57 27.33 -27.74 82.06
N ASP A 58 26.30 -28.54 82.23
CA ASP A 58 25.57 -29.17 81.14
C ASP A 58 24.76 -28.13 80.36
N ALA A 59 24.10 -27.22 81.06
CA ALA A 59 23.41 -26.08 80.46
C ALA A 59 24.38 -25.14 79.73
N ALA A 60 25.55 -24.84 80.31
CA ALA A 60 26.56 -24.02 79.65
C ALA A 60 27.12 -24.70 78.39
N ARG A 61 27.33 -26.03 78.42
CA ARG A 61 27.75 -26.81 77.25
C ARG A 61 26.67 -26.83 76.16
N SER A 62 25.42 -27.06 76.53
CA SER A 62 24.30 -27.04 75.58
C SER A 62 24.11 -25.64 74.96
N LEU A 63 24.20 -24.58 75.76
CA LEU A 63 24.18 -23.20 75.25
C LEU A 63 25.36 -22.90 74.33
N ALA A 64 26.57 -23.37 74.65
CA ALA A 64 27.73 -23.21 73.78
C ALA A 64 27.54 -23.93 72.44
N GLN A 65 27.03 -25.16 72.45
CA GLN A 65 26.70 -25.91 71.23
C GLN A 65 25.62 -25.21 70.40
N ASN A 66 24.53 -24.77 71.04
CA ASN A 66 23.47 -24.05 70.35
C ASN A 66 23.96 -22.73 69.75
N ASN A 67 24.82 -21.98 70.45
CA ASN A 67 25.43 -20.77 69.92
C ASN A 67 26.35 -21.08 68.73
N GLU A 68 27.11 -22.17 68.78
CA GLU A 68 27.95 -22.61 67.67
C GLU A 68 27.11 -23.00 66.44
N ASP A 69 26.01 -23.73 66.65
CA ASP A 69 25.08 -24.13 65.58
C ASP A 69 24.33 -22.93 64.99
N LEU A 70 23.87 -21.99 65.82
CA LEU A 70 23.29 -20.72 65.36
C LEU A 70 24.31 -19.92 64.54
N THR A 71 25.57 -19.84 64.98
CA THR A 71 26.64 -19.15 64.23
C THR A 71 26.87 -19.83 62.87
N LYS A 72 26.88 -21.16 62.81
CA LYS A 72 27.01 -21.92 61.56
C LYS A 72 25.80 -21.70 60.64
N GLN A 73 24.59 -21.65 61.18
CA GLN A 73 23.37 -21.37 60.42
C GLN A 73 23.38 -19.94 59.87
N GLN A 74 23.75 -18.95 60.69
CA GLN A 74 23.89 -17.57 60.26
C GLN A 74 24.89 -17.45 59.10
N TYR A 75 26.08 -18.05 59.23
CA TYR A 75 27.09 -18.03 58.17
C TYR A 75 26.60 -18.68 56.87
N LYS A 76 25.87 -19.80 56.96
CA LYS A 76 25.26 -20.46 55.78
C LYS A 76 24.22 -19.56 55.12
N LEU A 77 23.31 -18.97 55.90
CA LEU A 77 22.28 -18.06 55.38
C LEU A 77 22.88 -16.79 54.77
N GLU A 78 23.94 -16.23 55.37
CA GLU A 78 24.67 -15.10 54.81
C GLU A 78 25.31 -15.46 53.47
N LYS A 79 25.92 -16.65 53.37
CA LYS A 79 26.50 -17.14 52.12
C LYS A 79 25.43 -17.34 51.04
N ASP A 80 24.34 -18.04 51.35
CA ASP A 80 23.24 -18.29 50.41
C ASP A 80 22.60 -16.97 49.95
N MET A 81 22.43 -16.00 50.86
CA MET A 81 21.93 -14.66 50.55
C MET A 81 22.87 -13.91 49.60
N VAL A 82 24.19 -13.95 49.82
CA VAL A 82 25.17 -13.33 48.92
C VAL A 82 25.13 -13.98 47.53
N GLU A 83 24.99 -15.30 47.44
CA GLU A 83 24.86 -16.02 46.17
C GLU A 83 23.58 -15.63 45.42
N VAL A 84 22.44 -15.56 46.10
CA VAL A 84 21.16 -15.12 45.51
C VAL A 84 21.24 -13.66 45.06
N ILE A 85 21.77 -12.76 45.88
CA ILE A 85 21.97 -11.34 45.52
C ILE A 85 22.91 -11.22 44.32
N GLY A 86 23.99 -12.01 44.28
CA GLY A 86 24.93 -12.04 43.16
C GLY A 86 24.26 -12.49 41.86
N PHE A 87 23.44 -13.54 41.91
CA PHE A 87 22.68 -14.02 40.76
C PHE A 87 21.67 -12.97 40.27
N LEU A 88 20.90 -12.35 41.18
CA LEU A 88 19.93 -11.32 40.82
C LEU A 88 20.59 -10.09 40.21
N LYS A 89 21.71 -9.60 40.79
CA LYS A 89 22.47 -8.49 40.23
C LYS A 89 23.01 -8.81 38.83
N LYS A 90 23.51 -10.03 38.61
CA LYS A 90 23.96 -10.45 37.28
C LYS A 90 22.81 -10.46 36.28
N GLN A 91 21.67 -11.01 36.68
CA GLN A 91 20.46 -11.03 35.84
C GLN A 91 19.94 -9.63 35.52
N ASP A 92 20.00 -8.70 36.48
CA ASP A 92 19.59 -7.31 36.27
C ASP A 92 20.53 -6.59 35.31
N LEU A 93 21.85 -6.77 35.44
CA LEU A 93 22.83 -6.25 34.47
C LEU A 93 22.61 -6.80 33.06
N GLU A 94 22.35 -8.12 32.93
CA GLU A 94 22.06 -8.74 31.62
C GLU A 94 20.77 -8.17 30.99
N LYS A 95 19.75 -7.88 31.80
CA LYS A 95 18.52 -7.23 31.33
C LYS A 95 18.76 -5.77 30.93
N ASP A 96 19.53 -5.01 31.71
CA ASP A 96 19.86 -3.62 31.41
C ASP A 96 20.66 -3.52 30.11
N GLU A 97 21.65 -4.40 29.90
CA GLU A 97 22.38 -4.48 28.62
C GLU A 97 21.46 -4.83 27.43
N LEU A 98 20.48 -5.71 27.64
CA LEU A 98 19.51 -6.06 26.60
C LEU A 98 18.58 -4.87 26.29
N ILE A 99 18.14 -4.14 27.32
CA ILE A 99 17.31 -2.94 27.19
C ILE A 99 18.09 -1.87 26.41
N GLU A 100 19.35 -1.61 26.73
CA GLU A 100 20.18 -0.66 26.00
C GLU A 100 20.36 -1.06 24.53
N LYS A 101 20.65 -2.32 24.24
CA LYS A 101 20.74 -2.83 22.86
C LYS A 101 19.43 -2.68 22.09
N LEU A 102 18.29 -2.98 22.73
CA LEU A 102 16.97 -2.81 22.12
C LEU A 102 16.64 -1.33 21.88
N GLN A 103 17.00 -0.44 22.81
CA GLN A 103 16.83 1.00 22.64
C GLN A 103 17.67 1.54 21.49
N GLN A 104 18.94 1.13 21.38
CA GLN A 104 19.83 1.50 20.27
C GLN A 104 19.27 1.02 18.92
N ASN A 105 18.81 -0.24 18.85
CA ASN A 105 18.19 -0.78 17.65
C ASN A 105 16.91 -0.04 17.26
N LEU A 106 16.06 0.32 18.24
CA LEU A 106 14.85 1.10 18.00
C LEU A 106 15.16 2.51 17.46
N ILE A 107 16.20 3.17 17.99
CA ILE A 107 16.65 4.47 17.50
C ILE A 107 17.21 4.36 16.08
N ALA A 108 18.06 3.36 15.81
CA ALA A 108 18.64 3.12 14.50
C ALA A 108 17.55 2.83 13.44
N GLN A 109 16.56 2.01 13.79
CA GLN A 109 15.44 1.67 12.91
C GLN A 109 14.55 2.89 12.65
N LYS A 110 14.24 3.69 13.68
CA LYS A 110 13.50 4.95 13.51
C LYS A 110 14.23 5.92 12.59
N LYS A 111 15.55 6.03 12.72
CA LYS A 111 16.38 6.89 11.86
C LYS A 111 16.38 6.39 10.41
N SER A 112 16.58 5.08 10.18
CA SER A 112 16.51 4.50 8.83
C SER A 112 15.16 4.74 8.16
N ALA A 113 14.06 4.52 8.90
CA ALA A 113 12.70 4.76 8.39
C ALA A 113 12.45 6.25 8.07
N GLN A 114 12.99 7.16 8.88
CA GLN A 114 12.91 8.60 8.61
C GLN A 114 13.71 8.98 7.36
N ASP A 115 14.95 8.48 7.22
CA ASP A 115 15.80 8.76 6.05
C ASP A 115 15.16 8.22 4.75
N GLU A 116 14.53 7.05 4.80
CA GLU A 116 13.76 6.48 3.67
C GLU A 116 12.53 7.33 3.33
N ARG A 117 11.79 7.78 4.35
CA ARG A 117 10.64 8.67 4.18
C ARG A 117 11.07 9.99 3.54
N GLU A 118 12.15 10.59 4.00
CA GLU A 118 12.68 11.86 3.46
C GLU A 118 13.12 11.71 2.01
N LYS A 119 13.83 10.63 1.65
CA LYS A 119 14.18 10.34 0.26
C LYS A 119 12.95 10.17 -0.63
N LEU A 120 11.92 9.48 -0.14
CA LEU A 120 10.70 9.27 -0.91
C LEU A 120 9.93 10.58 -1.11
N VAL A 121 9.85 11.42 -0.07
CA VAL A 121 9.25 12.75 -0.16
C VAL A 121 10.04 13.63 -1.13
N GLU A 122 11.37 13.61 -1.10
CA GLU A 122 12.21 14.39 -2.02
C GLU A 122 12.02 13.94 -3.49
N LEU A 123 11.96 12.63 -3.74
CA LEU A 123 11.71 12.08 -5.07
C LEU A 123 10.35 12.51 -5.62
N TYR A 124 9.28 12.37 -4.85
CA TYR A 124 7.95 12.78 -5.29
C TYR A 124 7.81 14.30 -5.41
N SER A 125 8.46 15.07 -4.55
CA SER A 125 8.47 16.53 -4.66
C SER A 125 9.15 16.99 -5.96
N LYS A 126 10.28 16.37 -6.34
CA LYS A 126 10.94 16.63 -7.63
C LYS A 126 10.07 16.24 -8.81
N GLN A 127 9.38 15.10 -8.74
CA GLN A 127 8.50 14.64 -9.79
C GLN A 127 7.28 15.56 -9.97
N ILE A 128 6.68 16.01 -8.86
CA ILE A 128 5.57 16.98 -8.87
C ILE A 128 6.04 18.30 -9.47
N ALA A 129 7.17 18.85 -9.01
CA ALA A 129 7.71 20.10 -9.53
C ALA A 129 7.99 20.03 -11.05
N HIS A 130 8.53 18.91 -11.52
CA HIS A 130 8.78 18.70 -12.96
C HIS A 130 7.47 18.62 -13.77
N LEU A 131 6.44 17.95 -13.24
CA LEU A 131 5.13 17.88 -13.89
C LEU A 131 4.42 19.24 -13.90
N GLU A 132 4.52 20.02 -12.82
CA GLU A 132 3.99 21.38 -12.73
C GLU A 132 4.68 22.31 -13.73
N GLU A 133 6.00 22.23 -13.87
CA GLU A 133 6.76 22.99 -14.86
C GLU A 133 6.32 22.64 -16.30
N ASN A 134 6.24 21.34 -16.62
CA ASN A 134 5.78 20.89 -17.93
C ASN A 134 4.35 21.35 -18.22
N TYR A 135 3.46 21.28 -17.22
CA TYR A 135 2.09 21.75 -17.35
C TYR A 135 2.03 23.26 -17.60
N SER A 136 2.85 24.04 -16.89
CA SER A 136 2.98 25.49 -17.13
C SER A 136 3.46 25.79 -18.54
N GLN A 137 4.50 25.10 -19.01
CA GLN A 137 5.03 25.25 -20.37
C GLN A 137 3.97 24.94 -21.43
N LYS A 138 3.23 23.82 -21.30
CA LYS A 138 2.15 23.46 -22.23
C LYS A 138 0.97 24.42 -22.20
N THR A 139 0.67 24.97 -21.03
CA THR A 139 -0.35 26.02 -20.91
C THR A 139 0.06 27.28 -21.67
N ASN A 140 1.34 27.68 -21.58
CA ASN A 140 1.86 28.84 -22.32
C ASN A 140 1.89 28.61 -23.84
N GLU A 141 2.36 27.43 -24.30
CA GLU A 141 2.30 27.06 -25.72
C GLU A 141 0.88 27.11 -26.27
N MET A 142 -0.09 26.54 -25.52
CA MET A 142 -1.50 26.58 -25.89
C MET A 142 -2.03 28.01 -26.01
N GLN A 143 -1.64 28.91 -25.10
CA GLN A 143 -2.04 30.32 -25.17
C GLN A 143 -1.49 31.02 -26.43
N ILE A 144 -0.24 30.73 -26.81
CA ILE A 144 0.36 31.26 -28.05
C ILE A 144 -0.40 30.72 -29.26
N ILE A 145 -0.64 29.42 -29.34
CA ILE A 145 -1.40 28.81 -30.45
C ILE A 145 -2.81 29.40 -30.53
N GLN A 146 -3.47 29.63 -29.38
CA GLN A 146 -4.79 30.27 -29.35
C GLN A 146 -4.76 31.72 -29.86
N SER A 147 -3.71 32.48 -29.55
CA SER A 147 -3.56 33.86 -30.04
C SER A 147 -3.25 33.88 -31.54
N GLU A 148 -2.38 33.00 -32.03
CA GLU A 148 -2.11 32.81 -33.45
C GLU A 148 -3.35 32.37 -34.22
N PHE A 149 -4.16 31.48 -33.65
CA PHE A 149 -5.40 31.03 -34.26
C PHE A 149 -6.45 32.16 -34.36
N LYS A 150 -6.50 33.07 -33.38
CA LYS A 150 -7.32 34.28 -33.46
C LYS A 150 -6.82 35.20 -34.59
N LEU A 151 -5.51 35.45 -34.65
CA LEU A 151 -4.90 36.26 -35.70
C LEU A 151 -5.15 35.66 -37.10
N MET A 152 -5.04 34.34 -37.24
CA MET A 152 -5.30 33.66 -38.51
C MET A 152 -6.78 33.74 -38.93
N ARG A 153 -7.73 33.72 -37.98
CA ARG A 153 -9.14 33.97 -38.27
C ARG A 153 -9.38 35.39 -38.76
N GLU A 154 -8.75 36.39 -38.12
CA GLU A 154 -8.83 37.78 -38.56
C GLU A 154 -8.21 37.97 -39.95
N PHE A 155 -7.05 37.36 -40.20
CA PHE A 155 -6.39 37.39 -41.50
C PHE A 155 -7.28 36.77 -42.59
N ARG A 156 -7.95 35.64 -42.32
CA ARG A 156 -8.91 35.05 -43.27
C ARG A 156 -10.08 35.99 -43.56
N ARG A 157 -10.61 36.68 -42.55
CA ARG A 157 -11.69 37.67 -42.75
C ARG A 157 -11.22 38.84 -43.61
N GLN A 158 -10.05 39.40 -43.31
CA GLN A 158 -9.46 40.50 -44.09
C GLN A 158 -9.15 40.09 -45.53
N LYS A 159 -8.66 38.85 -45.74
CA LYS A 159 -8.39 38.32 -47.07
C LYS A 159 -9.65 38.31 -47.93
N VAL A 160 -10.78 37.84 -47.39
CA VAL A 160 -12.06 37.82 -48.12
C VAL A 160 -12.53 39.23 -48.48
N GLU A 161 -12.37 40.20 -47.57
CA GLU A 161 -12.71 41.60 -47.85
C GLU A 161 -11.83 42.19 -48.95
N LEU A 162 -10.51 41.98 -48.88
CA LEU A 162 -9.57 42.47 -49.90
C LEU A 162 -9.79 41.82 -51.27
N GLU A 163 -10.14 40.53 -51.31
CA GLU A 163 -10.51 39.85 -52.56
C GLU A 163 -11.78 40.47 -53.17
N LYS A 164 -12.77 40.78 -52.33
CA LYS A 164 -14.00 41.46 -52.77
C LYS A 164 -13.73 42.87 -53.29
N GLU A 165 -12.95 43.68 -52.57
CA GLU A 165 -12.53 45.02 -53.00
C GLU A 165 -11.78 44.97 -54.34
N LEU A 166 -10.89 43.99 -54.51
CA LEU A 166 -10.13 43.81 -55.75
C LEU A 166 -11.06 43.50 -56.93
N ASP A 167 -12.06 42.64 -56.74
CA ASP A 167 -13.02 42.30 -57.79
C ASP A 167 -13.96 43.47 -58.12
N GLU A 168 -14.38 44.25 -57.11
CA GLU A 168 -15.13 45.50 -57.33
C GLU A 168 -14.31 46.52 -58.14
N VAL A 169 -13.01 46.68 -57.84
CA VAL A 169 -12.11 47.56 -58.60
C VAL A 169 -11.93 47.05 -60.03
N LYS A 170 -11.70 45.75 -60.25
CA LYS A 170 -11.59 45.17 -61.60
C LYS A 170 -12.86 45.40 -62.42
N GLU A 171 -14.03 45.21 -61.81
CA GLU A 171 -15.30 45.42 -62.48
C GLU A 171 -15.52 46.91 -62.83
N SER A 172 -15.16 47.82 -61.92
CA SER A 172 -15.21 49.26 -62.17
C SER A 172 -14.30 49.68 -63.34
N LEU A 173 -13.08 49.12 -63.40
CA LEU A 173 -12.13 49.37 -64.47
C LEU A 173 -12.64 48.83 -65.81
N TRP A 174 -13.23 47.63 -65.79
CA TRP A 174 -13.80 47.02 -66.99
C TRP A 174 -14.96 47.87 -67.55
N ARG A 175 -15.89 48.33 -66.69
CA ARG A 175 -16.98 49.24 -67.09
C ARG A 175 -16.43 50.54 -67.67
N ALA A 176 -15.49 51.18 -66.98
CA ALA A 176 -14.90 52.44 -67.46
C ALA A 176 -14.20 52.29 -68.83
N ASN A 177 -13.49 51.17 -69.04
CA ASN A 177 -12.84 50.89 -70.31
C ASN A 177 -13.87 50.63 -71.43
N GLN A 178 -14.98 49.96 -71.12
CA GLN A 178 -16.08 49.72 -72.05
C GLN A 178 -16.77 51.05 -72.45
N ASP A 179 -17.09 51.90 -71.47
CA ASP A 179 -17.66 53.23 -71.72
C ASP A 179 -16.73 54.10 -72.57
N HIS A 180 -15.42 54.01 -72.34
CA HIS A 180 -14.42 54.71 -73.13
C HIS A 180 -14.39 54.22 -74.58
N LYS A 181 -14.41 52.89 -74.80
CA LYS A 181 -14.51 52.29 -76.15
C LYS A 181 -15.77 52.74 -76.89
N GLU A 182 -16.91 52.73 -76.22
CA GLU A 182 -18.17 53.17 -76.84
C GLU A 182 -18.14 54.65 -77.20
N THR A 183 -17.53 55.47 -76.35
CA THR A 183 -17.36 56.90 -76.61
C THR A 183 -16.44 57.15 -77.81
N LEU A 184 -15.30 56.44 -77.90
CA LEU A 184 -14.41 56.48 -79.06
C LEU A 184 -15.14 56.09 -80.35
N ALA A 185 -15.84 54.95 -80.36
CA ALA A 185 -16.58 54.49 -81.55
C ALA A 185 -17.69 55.48 -81.98
N ARG A 186 -18.29 56.21 -81.03
CA ARG A 186 -19.26 57.26 -81.32
C ARG A 186 -18.59 58.48 -81.95
N MET A 187 -17.42 58.89 -81.46
CA MET A 187 -16.66 60.00 -82.05
C MET A 187 -16.16 59.65 -83.46
N GLU A 188 -15.61 58.45 -83.65
CA GLU A 188 -15.15 57.98 -84.97
C GLU A 188 -16.26 58.01 -86.03
N ARG A 189 -17.47 57.53 -85.69
CA ARG A 189 -18.62 57.60 -86.61
C ARG A 189 -18.94 59.03 -87.04
N ARG A 190 -18.98 59.98 -86.10
CA ARG A 190 -19.20 61.40 -86.41
C ARG A 190 -18.10 61.97 -87.32
N PHE A 191 -16.84 61.62 -87.06
CA PHE A 191 -15.72 62.03 -87.91
C PHE A 191 -15.84 61.48 -89.34
N PHE A 192 -16.25 60.22 -89.50
CA PHE A 192 -16.45 59.63 -90.83
C PHE A 192 -17.60 60.28 -91.60
N GLU A 193 -18.73 60.55 -90.95
CA GLU A 193 -19.88 61.22 -91.56
C GLU A 193 -19.52 62.62 -92.07
N GLU A 194 -18.83 63.42 -91.24
CA GLU A 194 -18.42 64.78 -91.60
C GLU A 194 -17.36 64.78 -92.71
N LYS A 195 -16.40 63.85 -92.66
CA LYS A 195 -15.41 63.69 -93.74
C LYS A 195 -16.09 63.39 -95.07
N GLN A 196 -17.07 62.49 -95.09
CA GLN A 196 -17.78 62.13 -96.31
C GLN A 196 -18.62 63.31 -96.86
N ARG A 197 -19.19 64.14 -95.98
CA ARG A 197 -19.90 65.36 -96.38
C ARG A 197 -18.96 66.33 -97.12
N LEU A 198 -17.78 66.57 -96.56
CA LEU A 198 -16.76 67.46 -97.15
C LEU A 198 -16.22 66.92 -98.47
N GLU A 199 -15.97 65.61 -98.60
CA GLU A 199 -15.57 64.99 -99.86
C GLU A 199 -16.60 65.21 -100.98
N LYS A 200 -17.90 65.01 -100.68
CA LYS A 200 -18.99 65.24 -101.66
C LYS A 200 -19.10 66.70 -102.10
N GLU A 201 -18.88 67.65 -101.19
CA GLU A 201 -18.88 69.08 -101.52
C GLU A 201 -17.70 69.46 -102.43
N ALA A 202 -16.51 68.90 -102.18
CA ALA A 202 -15.33 69.12 -103.01
C ALA A 202 -15.52 68.52 -104.43
N GLU A 203 -16.05 67.31 -104.54
CA GLU A 203 -16.33 66.66 -105.83
C GLU A 203 -17.26 67.49 -106.73
N LYS A 204 -18.36 68.03 -106.17
CA LYS A 204 -19.28 68.91 -106.92
C LYS A 204 -18.57 70.15 -107.47
N LYS A 205 -17.63 70.71 -106.70
CA LYS A 205 -16.90 71.93 -107.09
C LYS A 205 -15.91 71.67 -108.22
N ILE A 206 -15.24 70.51 -108.19
CA ILE A 206 -14.35 70.05 -109.26
C ILE A 206 -15.15 69.83 -110.56
N MET A 207 -16.33 69.22 -110.47
CA MET A 207 -17.18 68.95 -111.64
C MET A 207 -17.58 70.24 -112.37
N MET A 208 -18.00 71.28 -111.63
CA MET A 208 -18.35 72.57 -112.24
C MET A 208 -17.17 73.25 -112.95
N LEU A 209 -15.95 73.11 -112.41
CA LEU A 209 -14.74 73.66 -113.04
C LEU A 209 -14.37 72.90 -114.31
N ALA A 210 -14.57 71.58 -114.34
CA ALA A 210 -14.28 70.75 -115.50
C ALA A 210 -15.19 71.06 -116.69
N GLU A 211 -16.50 71.28 -116.47
CA GLU A 211 -17.44 71.65 -117.54
C GLU A 211 -17.11 73.01 -118.17
N LYS A 212 -16.71 73.99 -117.35
CA LYS A 212 -16.32 75.32 -117.83
C LYS A 212 -15.08 75.24 -118.73
N ALA A 213 -14.05 74.51 -118.29
CA ALA A 213 -12.83 74.30 -119.08
C ALA A 213 -13.08 73.53 -120.40
N HIS A 214 -14.04 72.61 -120.42
CA HIS A 214 -14.36 71.84 -121.63
C HIS A 214 -15.08 72.67 -122.69
N SER A 215 -15.96 73.58 -122.27
CA SER A 215 -16.68 74.48 -123.17
C SER A 215 -15.79 75.52 -123.87
N GLU A 216 -14.75 76.02 -123.20
CA GLU A 216 -13.77 76.96 -123.78
C GLU A 216 -12.82 76.30 -124.79
N ALA A 217 -12.48 75.02 -124.61
CA ALA A 217 -11.55 74.31 -125.49
C ALA A 217 -12.13 73.96 -126.87
N ILE A 218 -13.46 73.89 -127.01
CA ILE A 218 -14.12 73.47 -128.26
C ILE A 218 -14.12 74.59 -129.32
N ILE A 219 -13.97 75.87 -128.92
CA ILE A 219 -14.14 77.03 -129.81
C ILE A 219 -12.93 77.29 -130.74
N GLN A 220 -11.78 76.62 -130.56
CA GLN A 220 -10.52 77.04 -131.21
C GLN A 220 -9.77 75.97 -132.04
N LEU A 221 -10.35 75.18 -132.98
CA LEU A 221 -9.55 74.13 -133.66
C LEU A 221 -9.63 74.03 -135.22
N ASP A 222 -8.52 74.36 -135.90
CA ASP A 222 -8.19 74.15 -137.34
C ASP A 222 -7.54 72.78 -137.66
N GLU A 223 -7.42 72.42 -138.94
CA GLU A 223 -7.00 71.10 -139.50
C GLU A 223 -5.68 70.52 -138.94
N ALA A 224 -4.67 71.36 -138.63
CA ALA A 224 -3.43 70.92 -137.99
C ALA A 224 -3.65 70.41 -136.56
N ARG A 225 -4.65 70.96 -135.86
CA ARG A 225 -5.04 70.55 -134.52
C ARG A 225 -5.81 69.22 -134.53
N LYS A 226 -6.49 68.84 -135.63
CA LYS A 226 -7.13 67.52 -135.76
C LYS A 226 -6.10 66.38 -135.79
N SER A 227 -4.93 66.60 -136.39
CA SER A 227 -3.82 65.62 -136.36
C SER A 227 -3.17 65.52 -134.97
N VAL A 228 -2.94 66.67 -134.32
CA VAL A 228 -2.50 66.72 -132.91
C VAL A 228 -3.54 66.15 -131.96
N PHE A 229 -4.84 66.23 -132.26
CA PHE A 229 -5.91 65.59 -131.49
C PHE A 229 -5.87 64.07 -131.60
N LYS A 230 -5.62 63.51 -132.78
CA LYS A 230 -5.47 62.06 -132.94
C LYS A 230 -4.27 61.52 -132.16
N GLU A 231 -3.13 62.23 -132.23
CA GLU A 231 -1.96 61.86 -131.41
C GLU A 231 -2.23 62.09 -129.92
N ASN A 232 -2.95 63.15 -129.54
CA ASN A 232 -3.38 63.36 -128.15
C ASN A 232 -4.36 62.29 -127.66
N VAL A 233 -5.24 61.75 -128.50
CA VAL A 233 -6.14 60.65 -128.13
C VAL A 233 -5.32 59.39 -127.87
N ARG A 234 -4.41 59.03 -128.77
CA ARG A 234 -3.49 57.90 -128.57
C ARG A 234 -2.63 58.08 -127.32
N LEU A 235 -2.05 59.26 -127.12
CA LEU A 235 -1.27 59.58 -125.92
C LEU A 235 -2.15 59.55 -124.66
N LYS A 236 -3.39 60.04 -124.70
CA LYS A 236 -4.33 59.95 -123.56
C LYS A 236 -4.70 58.51 -123.24
N GLU A 237 -4.87 57.65 -124.24
CA GLU A 237 -5.12 56.22 -124.03
C GLU A 237 -3.90 55.55 -123.38
N ALA A 238 -2.69 55.83 -123.87
CA ALA A 238 -1.44 55.34 -123.26
C ALA A 238 -1.25 55.89 -121.83
N PHE A 239 -1.51 57.17 -121.60
CA PHE A 239 -1.48 57.78 -120.27
C PHE A 239 -2.53 57.18 -119.35
N SER A 240 -3.76 56.92 -119.84
CA SER A 240 -4.82 56.28 -119.06
C SER A 240 -4.44 54.87 -118.66
N TYR A 241 -3.85 54.09 -119.59
CA TYR A 241 -3.32 52.76 -119.32
C TYR A 241 -2.25 52.79 -118.23
N HIS A 242 -1.22 53.64 -118.37
CA HIS A 242 -0.16 53.75 -117.37
C HIS A 242 -0.65 54.33 -116.04
N LEU A 243 -1.64 55.23 -116.05
CA LEU A 243 -2.24 55.76 -114.83
C LEU A 243 -3.02 54.65 -114.09
N LYS A 244 -3.72 53.78 -114.83
CA LYS A 244 -4.41 52.62 -114.27
C LYS A 244 -3.41 51.61 -113.70
N GLU A 245 -2.38 51.27 -114.47
CA GLU A 245 -1.30 50.40 -114.04
C GLU A 245 -0.59 50.96 -112.78
N MET A 246 -0.27 52.25 -112.75
CA MET A 246 0.30 52.91 -111.58
C MET A 246 -0.64 52.86 -110.37
N LYS A 247 -1.95 53.06 -110.56
CA LYS A 247 -2.95 52.93 -109.49
C LYS A 247 -3.05 51.51 -108.97
N ASP A 248 -3.05 50.52 -109.86
CA ASP A 248 -3.16 49.10 -109.50
C ASP A 248 -1.88 48.62 -108.79
N ILE A 249 -0.71 49.02 -109.26
CA ILE A 249 0.57 48.81 -108.57
C ILE A 249 0.56 49.50 -107.19
N LYS A 250 0.07 50.75 -107.08
CA LYS A 250 -0.02 51.46 -105.80
C LYS A 250 -0.97 50.80 -104.82
N LYS A 251 -2.12 50.29 -105.29
CA LYS A 251 -3.05 49.50 -104.48
C LYS A 251 -2.42 48.19 -104.03
N SER A 252 -1.79 47.45 -104.93
CA SER A 252 -1.09 46.19 -104.60
C SER A 252 0.03 46.43 -103.60
N LYS A 253 0.83 47.49 -103.78
CA LYS A 253 1.88 47.89 -102.85
C LYS A 253 1.31 48.21 -101.47
N LYS A 254 0.22 48.98 -101.41
CA LYS A 254 -0.44 49.30 -100.14
C LYS A 254 -0.98 48.05 -99.45
N MET A 255 -1.64 47.15 -100.19
CA MET A 255 -2.13 45.87 -99.64
C MET A 255 -0.98 45.00 -99.11
N GLN A 256 0.17 44.97 -99.80
CA GLN A 256 1.37 44.28 -99.32
C GLN A 256 1.98 44.95 -98.08
N GLU A 257 1.97 46.29 -97.99
CA GLU A 257 2.42 47.04 -96.81
C GLU A 257 1.49 46.78 -95.60
N ASP A 258 0.18 46.78 -95.80
CA ASP A 258 -0.82 46.50 -94.77
C ASP A 258 -0.70 45.03 -94.29
N ALA A 259 -0.54 44.07 -95.21
CA ALA A 259 -0.32 42.66 -94.87
C ALA A 259 1.02 42.45 -94.13
N LYS A 260 2.08 43.15 -94.53
CA LYS A 260 3.37 43.13 -93.83
C LYS A 260 3.24 43.68 -92.42
N LEU A 261 2.48 44.76 -92.23
CA LEU A 261 2.24 45.34 -90.90
C LEU A 261 1.44 44.37 -90.01
N HIS A 262 0.39 43.74 -90.54
CA HIS A 262 -0.38 42.72 -89.82
C HIS A 262 0.50 41.53 -89.41
N LEU A 263 1.30 40.99 -90.35
CA LEU A 263 2.23 39.89 -90.04
C LEU A 263 3.28 40.28 -88.99
N LEU A 264 3.75 41.54 -88.97
CA LEU A 264 4.65 42.02 -87.93
C LEU A 264 3.98 42.06 -86.55
N GLN A 265 2.74 42.53 -86.47
CA GLN A 265 1.96 42.54 -85.22
C GLN A 265 1.65 41.11 -84.74
N GLU A 266 1.27 40.23 -85.65
CA GLU A 266 1.02 38.81 -85.34
C GLU A 266 2.31 38.12 -84.86
N LYS A 267 3.45 38.42 -85.50
CA LYS A 267 4.75 37.92 -85.04
C LYS A 267 5.08 38.44 -83.64
N GLU A 268 4.94 39.74 -83.38
CA GLU A 268 5.23 40.35 -82.07
C GLU A 268 4.34 39.77 -80.96
N THR A 269 3.04 39.60 -81.22
CA THR A 269 2.11 38.99 -80.27
C THR A 269 2.43 37.52 -80.00
N ASN A 270 2.79 36.74 -81.03
CA ASN A 270 3.26 35.36 -80.85
C ASN A 270 4.58 35.29 -80.07
N ASP A 271 5.53 36.18 -80.36
CA ASP A 271 6.82 36.22 -79.66
C ASP A 271 6.62 36.51 -78.16
N LEU A 272 5.74 37.46 -77.81
CA LEU A 272 5.38 37.75 -76.41
C LEU A 272 4.67 36.55 -75.74
N LEU A 273 3.73 35.91 -76.42
CA LEU A 273 3.03 34.73 -75.90
C LEU A 273 4.00 33.57 -75.65
N VAL A 274 4.93 33.33 -76.58
CA VAL A 274 5.97 32.30 -76.43
C VAL A 274 6.87 32.62 -75.23
N GLN A 275 7.31 33.88 -75.07
CA GLN A 275 8.12 34.29 -73.92
C GLN A 275 7.37 34.09 -72.59
N GLU A 276 6.08 34.40 -72.53
CA GLU A 276 5.26 34.17 -71.35
C GLU A 276 5.15 32.67 -71.04
N LYS A 277 4.85 31.84 -72.05
CA LYS A 277 4.77 30.38 -71.88
C LYS A 277 6.10 29.77 -71.45
N VAL A 278 7.22 30.22 -72.01
CA VAL A 278 8.56 29.79 -71.59
C VAL A 278 8.83 30.19 -70.14
N SER A 279 8.43 31.39 -69.73
CA SER A 279 8.57 31.86 -68.33
C SER A 279 7.71 31.02 -67.38
N GLN A 280 6.46 30.73 -67.73
CA GLN A 280 5.56 29.87 -66.94
C GLN A 280 6.09 28.43 -66.82
N VAL A 281 6.60 27.85 -67.91
CA VAL A 281 7.22 26.51 -67.91
C VAL A 281 8.46 26.50 -67.02
N SER A 282 9.27 27.56 -67.07
CA SER A 282 10.47 27.68 -66.24
C SER A 282 10.11 27.77 -64.75
N GLN A 283 9.10 28.56 -64.38
CA GLN A 283 8.61 28.64 -62.99
C GLN A 283 8.06 27.31 -62.49
N LYS A 284 7.21 26.63 -63.28
CA LYS A 284 6.70 25.30 -62.93
C LYS A 284 7.80 24.27 -62.78
N LYS A 285 8.85 24.34 -63.61
CA LYS A 285 10.01 23.44 -63.52
C LYS A 285 10.76 23.62 -62.19
N VAL A 286 10.97 24.86 -61.73
CA VAL A 286 11.57 25.14 -60.42
C VAL A 286 10.69 24.60 -59.29
N GLN A 287 9.39 24.86 -59.34
CA GLN A 287 8.45 24.36 -58.32
C GLN A 287 8.42 22.82 -58.25
N ILE A 288 8.46 22.13 -59.39
CA ILE A 288 8.54 20.66 -59.43
C ILE A 288 9.85 20.18 -58.80
N GLN A 289 10.98 20.86 -59.06
CA GLN A 289 12.26 20.50 -58.46
C GLN A 289 12.26 20.68 -56.94
N GLU A 290 11.69 21.77 -56.43
CA GLU A 290 11.54 22.02 -54.99
C GLU A 290 10.67 20.95 -54.32
N LEU A 291 9.51 20.62 -54.91
CA LEU A 291 8.65 19.57 -54.41
C LEU A 291 9.33 18.21 -54.43
N GLN A 292 10.10 17.88 -55.47
CA GLN A 292 10.88 16.64 -55.54
C GLN A 292 11.98 16.58 -54.46
N GLN A 293 12.64 17.70 -54.17
CA GLN A 293 13.62 17.77 -53.08
C GLN A 293 12.95 17.57 -51.72
N ASN A 294 11.80 18.19 -51.50
CA ASN A 294 11.04 18.03 -50.26
C ASN A 294 10.56 16.59 -50.06
N VAL A 295 10.04 15.94 -51.10
CA VAL A 295 9.64 14.52 -51.02
C VAL A 295 10.83 13.65 -50.64
N LYS A 296 11.99 13.81 -51.29
CA LYS A 296 13.22 13.07 -50.94
C LYS A 296 13.68 13.33 -49.51
N ALA A 297 13.60 14.57 -49.04
CA ALA A 297 13.97 14.92 -47.67
C ALA A 297 13.04 14.25 -46.64
N LEU A 298 11.75 14.20 -46.93
CA LEU A 298 10.75 13.52 -46.09
C LEU A 298 10.91 12.00 -46.11
N GLU A 299 11.19 11.41 -47.28
CA GLU A 299 11.50 9.97 -47.41
C GLU A 299 12.71 9.60 -46.56
N CYS A 300 13.83 10.34 -46.67
CA CYS A 300 15.02 10.14 -45.85
C CYS A 300 14.74 10.32 -44.34
N ALA A 301 13.85 11.24 -43.95
CA ALA A 301 13.48 11.44 -42.56
C ALA A 301 12.63 10.27 -42.03
N LEU A 302 11.70 9.76 -42.85
CA LEU A 302 10.83 8.64 -42.51
C LEU A 302 11.62 7.33 -42.40
N GLU A 303 12.59 7.10 -43.29
CA GLU A 303 13.52 5.97 -43.21
C GLU A 303 14.32 5.99 -41.90
N ARG A 304 14.88 7.14 -41.51
CA ARG A 304 15.59 7.29 -40.22
C ARG A 304 14.68 7.01 -39.03
N MET A 305 13.48 7.58 -39.03
CA MET A 305 12.51 7.35 -37.97
C MET A 305 12.12 5.87 -37.87
N THR A 306 11.97 5.19 -39.01
CA THR A 306 11.64 3.76 -39.03
C THR A 306 12.77 2.91 -38.46
N MET A 307 14.02 3.20 -38.83
CA MET A 307 15.20 2.51 -38.28
C MET A 307 15.37 2.75 -36.77
N GLU A 308 15.12 3.97 -36.29
CA GLU A 308 15.15 4.28 -34.86
C GLU A 308 14.06 3.52 -34.10
N MET A 309 12.84 3.48 -34.62
CA MET A 309 11.75 2.69 -34.02
C MET A 309 12.05 1.20 -33.98
N GLU A 310 12.66 0.64 -35.04
CA GLU A 310 13.03 -0.78 -35.08
C GLU A 310 14.13 -1.10 -34.05
N LYS A 311 15.13 -0.22 -33.92
CA LYS A 311 16.17 -0.34 -32.89
C LYS A 311 15.60 -0.25 -31.47
N ASP A 312 14.67 0.67 -31.23
CA ASP A 312 13.98 0.81 -29.95
C ASP A 312 13.11 -0.39 -29.62
N ALA A 313 12.43 -0.96 -30.62
CA ALA A 313 11.64 -2.18 -30.48
C ALA A 313 12.53 -3.37 -30.09
N GLN A 314 13.66 -3.57 -30.78
CA GLN A 314 14.63 -4.62 -30.44
C GLN A 314 15.25 -4.41 -29.05
N GLY A 315 15.55 -3.17 -28.66
CA GLY A 315 16.05 -2.84 -27.33
C GLY A 315 15.05 -3.21 -26.22
N LYS A 316 13.76 -2.90 -26.42
CA LYS A 316 12.69 -3.28 -25.49
C LYS A 316 12.49 -4.79 -25.39
N GLU A 317 12.54 -5.49 -26.52
CA GLU A 317 12.44 -6.96 -26.54
C GLU A 317 13.60 -7.61 -25.77
N HIS A 318 14.83 -7.14 -25.97
CA HIS A 318 15.99 -7.65 -25.24
C HIS A 318 15.90 -7.36 -23.74
N GLN A 319 15.43 -6.17 -23.36
CA GLN A 319 15.19 -5.82 -21.95
C GLN A 319 14.12 -6.71 -21.31
N ALA A 320 13.01 -6.98 -22.02
CA ALA A 320 11.96 -7.86 -21.54
C ALA A 320 12.48 -9.29 -21.34
N LEU A 321 13.29 -9.82 -22.27
CA LEU A 321 13.91 -11.13 -22.16
C LEU A 321 14.83 -11.24 -20.93
N LEU A 322 15.64 -10.20 -20.66
CA LEU A 322 16.51 -10.17 -19.47
C LEU A 322 15.70 -10.13 -18.17
N GLN A 323 14.61 -9.37 -18.13
CA GLN A 323 13.70 -9.32 -16.98
C GLN A 323 13.01 -10.66 -16.74
N GLU A 324 12.55 -11.33 -17.81
CA GLU A 324 11.95 -12.67 -17.72
C GLU A 324 12.96 -13.69 -17.18
N GLN A 325 14.20 -13.66 -17.66
CA GLN A 325 15.28 -14.52 -17.16
C GLN A 325 15.56 -14.26 -15.67
N ALA A 326 15.63 -12.99 -15.24
CA ALA A 326 15.82 -12.63 -13.84
C ALA A 326 14.64 -13.12 -12.97
N GLY A 327 13.40 -12.92 -13.43
CA GLY A 327 12.19 -13.39 -12.75
C GLY A 327 12.15 -14.91 -12.61
N ASN A 328 12.55 -15.65 -13.65
CA ASN A 328 12.63 -17.11 -13.61
C ASN A 328 13.64 -17.62 -12.57
N VAL A 329 14.80 -16.97 -12.43
CA VAL A 329 15.78 -17.33 -11.39
C VAL A 329 15.22 -17.08 -9.98
N GLU A 330 14.49 -15.99 -9.78
CA GLU A 330 13.85 -15.69 -8.50
C GLU A 330 12.74 -16.68 -8.17
N LEU A 331 11.89 -17.01 -9.13
CA LEU A 331 10.85 -18.04 -8.99
C LEU A 331 11.45 -19.39 -8.58
N GLN A 332 12.55 -19.82 -9.20
CA GLN A 332 13.24 -21.05 -8.83
C GLN A 332 13.80 -21.01 -7.38
N LYS A 333 14.30 -19.86 -6.92
CA LYS A 333 14.76 -19.69 -5.53
C LYS A 333 13.59 -19.80 -4.56
N LEU A 334 12.48 -19.12 -4.83
CA LEU A 334 11.28 -19.16 -3.98
C LEU A 334 10.68 -20.57 -3.92
N GLN A 335 10.63 -21.28 -5.04
CA GLN A 335 10.14 -22.65 -5.10
C GLN A 335 10.99 -23.62 -4.24
N LYS A 336 12.32 -23.43 -4.20
CA LYS A 336 13.20 -24.21 -3.31
C LYS A 336 12.93 -23.92 -1.83
N VAL A 337 12.74 -22.66 -1.46
CA VAL A 337 12.43 -22.27 -0.07
C VAL A 337 11.08 -22.86 0.37
N LEU A 338 10.07 -22.78 -0.49
CA LEU A 338 8.75 -23.36 -0.24
C LEU A 338 8.86 -24.87 0.04
N HIS A 339 9.59 -25.61 -0.80
CA HIS A 339 9.79 -27.05 -0.61
C HIS A 339 10.49 -27.40 0.71
N MET A 340 11.45 -26.58 1.14
CA MET A 340 12.10 -26.75 2.44
C MET A 340 11.14 -26.49 3.61
N LYS A 341 10.27 -25.48 3.50
CA LYS A 341 9.25 -25.18 4.50
C LYS A 341 8.18 -26.25 4.60
N GLU A 342 7.76 -26.84 3.49
CA GLU A 342 6.85 -27.99 3.49
C GLU A 342 7.46 -29.21 4.20
N ARG A 343 8.76 -29.47 4.00
CA ARG A 343 9.48 -30.54 4.70
C ARG A 343 9.53 -30.29 6.21
N GLU A 344 9.86 -29.08 6.64
CA GLU A 344 9.86 -28.70 8.06
C GLU A 344 8.47 -28.83 8.68
N MET A 345 7.44 -28.31 7.99
CA MET A 345 6.05 -28.40 8.42
C MET A 345 5.60 -29.87 8.54
N ASN A 346 5.99 -30.73 7.60
CA ASN A 346 5.68 -32.16 7.68
C ASN A 346 6.38 -32.85 8.86
N ARG A 347 7.60 -32.43 9.21
CA ARG A 347 8.29 -32.92 10.43
C ARG A 347 7.56 -32.48 11.70
N ILE A 348 7.14 -31.21 11.77
CA ILE A 348 6.37 -30.68 12.91
C ILE A 348 5.04 -31.41 13.04
N LYS A 349 4.32 -31.63 11.92
CA LYS A 349 3.06 -32.39 11.92
C LYS A 349 3.24 -33.82 12.44
N LYS A 350 4.33 -34.51 12.06
CA LYS A 350 4.65 -35.85 12.59
C LYS A 350 4.94 -35.80 14.09
N LEU A 351 5.78 -34.87 14.54
CA LEU A 351 6.10 -34.72 15.95
C LEU A 351 4.85 -34.40 16.80
N ALA A 352 4.01 -33.48 16.34
CA ALA A 352 2.76 -33.14 17.00
C ALA A 352 1.81 -34.34 17.08
N ARG A 353 1.73 -35.16 16.02
CA ARG A 353 0.94 -36.40 16.04
C ARG A 353 1.48 -37.39 17.08
N ASN A 354 2.79 -37.64 17.11
CA ASN A 354 3.40 -38.54 18.09
C ASN A 354 3.14 -38.07 19.54
N ILE A 355 3.31 -36.78 19.82
CA ILE A 355 3.04 -36.22 21.17
C ILE A 355 1.57 -36.43 21.56
N LEU A 356 0.64 -36.27 20.61
CA LEU A 356 -0.78 -36.52 20.87
C LEU A 356 -1.08 -38.00 21.08
N GLU A 357 -0.46 -38.90 20.33
CA GLU A 357 -0.59 -40.36 20.49
C GLU A 357 -0.05 -40.79 21.87
N GLU A 358 1.17 -40.39 22.22
CA GLU A 358 1.77 -40.66 23.54
C GLU A 358 0.90 -40.11 24.69
N ARG A 359 0.38 -38.88 24.53
CA ARG A 359 -0.54 -38.29 25.52
C ARG A 359 -1.83 -39.12 25.64
N THR A 360 -2.39 -39.56 24.51
CA THR A 360 -3.62 -40.37 24.47
C THR A 360 -3.41 -41.72 25.15
N GLU A 361 -2.25 -42.35 24.95
CA GLU A 361 -1.87 -43.60 25.63
C GLU A 361 -1.77 -43.41 27.14
N VAL A 362 -1.09 -42.35 27.59
CA VAL A 362 -0.96 -42.02 29.02
C VAL A 362 -2.33 -41.69 29.64
N GLU A 363 -3.16 -40.91 28.94
CA GLU A 363 -4.53 -40.61 29.39
C GLU A 363 -5.38 -41.89 29.52
N SER A 364 -5.30 -42.79 28.54
CA SER A 364 -5.99 -44.09 28.56
C SER A 364 -5.53 -44.94 29.74
N PHE A 365 -4.22 -45.01 30.00
CA PHE A 365 -3.66 -45.72 31.15
C PHE A 365 -4.17 -45.18 32.49
N PHE A 366 -4.20 -43.85 32.67
CA PHE A 366 -4.72 -43.26 33.91
C PHE A 366 -6.22 -43.48 34.10
N LEU A 367 -7.00 -43.44 33.01
CA LEU A 367 -8.43 -43.74 33.05
C LEU A 367 -8.68 -45.20 33.43
N GLU A 368 -7.91 -46.14 32.87
CA GLU A 368 -7.99 -47.55 33.20
C GLU A 368 -7.59 -47.81 34.66
N ALA A 369 -6.49 -47.22 35.14
CA ALA A 369 -6.08 -47.31 36.53
C ALA A 369 -7.14 -46.73 37.50
N LEU A 370 -7.73 -45.58 37.16
CA LEU A 370 -8.84 -45.00 37.94
C LEU A 370 -10.07 -45.90 37.95
N TRP A 371 -10.37 -46.54 36.82
CA TRP A 371 -11.47 -47.49 36.72
C TRP A 371 -11.23 -48.73 37.58
N GLN A 372 -10.03 -49.33 37.52
CA GLN A 372 -9.63 -50.46 38.35
C GLN A 372 -9.73 -50.13 39.84
N VAL A 373 -9.21 -48.97 40.27
CA VAL A 373 -9.31 -48.53 41.66
C VAL A 373 -10.77 -48.36 42.09
N LYS A 374 -11.63 -47.79 41.24
CA LYS A 374 -13.06 -47.67 41.54
C LYS A 374 -13.75 -49.04 41.68
N GLN A 375 -13.40 -50.00 40.82
CA GLN A 375 -13.89 -51.38 40.89
C GLN A 375 -13.48 -52.03 42.23
N GLU A 376 -12.24 -51.82 42.65
CA GLU A 376 -11.69 -52.37 43.87
C GLU A 376 -12.26 -51.70 45.13
N ILE A 377 -12.52 -50.39 45.09
CA ILE A 377 -13.28 -49.68 46.13
C ILE A 377 -14.69 -50.27 46.25
N ALA A 378 -15.40 -50.48 45.14
CA ALA A 378 -16.74 -51.05 45.18
C ALA A 378 -16.73 -52.48 45.76
N THR A 379 -15.76 -53.30 45.34
CA THR A 379 -15.60 -54.68 45.81
C THR A 379 -15.25 -54.75 47.28
N SER A 380 -14.25 -53.98 47.72
CA SER A 380 -13.83 -53.90 49.12
C SER A 380 -14.93 -53.36 50.04
N ARG A 381 -15.67 -52.33 49.62
CA ARG A 381 -16.84 -51.81 50.37
C ARG A 381 -17.95 -52.85 50.49
N ASN A 382 -18.24 -53.58 49.42
CA ASN A 382 -19.26 -54.64 49.45
C ASN A 382 -18.83 -55.80 50.35
N TYR A 383 -17.57 -56.23 50.25
CA TYR A 383 -17.01 -57.27 51.12
C TYR A 383 -17.05 -56.85 52.59
N TYR A 384 -16.60 -55.64 52.91
CA TYR A 384 -16.65 -55.11 54.26
C TYR A 384 -18.08 -55.05 54.80
N ARG A 385 -19.05 -54.61 53.97
CA ARG A 385 -20.47 -54.61 54.36
C ARG A 385 -20.96 -56.02 54.70
N GLN A 386 -20.63 -57.03 53.89
CA GLN A 386 -21.01 -58.42 54.15
C GLN A 386 -20.34 -59.00 55.40
N VAL A 387 -19.06 -58.72 55.61
CA VAL A 387 -18.32 -59.15 56.80
C VAL A 387 -18.86 -58.47 58.05
N ALA A 388 -19.10 -57.16 58.01
CA ALA A 388 -19.71 -56.44 59.13
C ALA A 388 -21.12 -56.95 59.44
N GLN A 389 -21.90 -57.30 58.42
CA GLN A 389 -23.24 -57.87 58.58
C GLN A 389 -23.19 -59.26 59.20
N SER A 390 -22.36 -60.15 58.67
CA SER A 390 -22.19 -61.50 59.24
C SER A 390 -21.64 -61.47 60.66
N ALA A 391 -20.69 -60.58 60.97
CA ALA A 391 -20.17 -60.38 62.33
C ALA A 391 -21.25 -59.86 63.29
N TYR A 392 -22.08 -58.90 62.84
CA TYR A 392 -23.19 -58.38 63.63
C TYR A 392 -24.25 -59.46 63.90
N THR A 393 -24.68 -60.19 62.86
CA THR A 393 -25.64 -61.29 62.98
C THR A 393 -25.09 -62.40 63.87
N SER A 394 -23.81 -62.75 63.75
CA SER A 394 -23.17 -63.76 64.60
C SER A 394 -23.15 -63.34 66.07
N LYS A 395 -22.79 -62.09 66.38
CA LYS A 395 -22.86 -61.56 67.75
C LYS A 395 -24.29 -61.53 68.29
N MET A 396 -25.27 -61.17 67.45
CA MET A 396 -26.68 -61.19 67.83
C MET A 396 -27.17 -62.61 68.17
N ILE A 397 -26.77 -63.62 67.39
CA ILE A 397 -27.07 -65.03 67.68
C ILE A 397 -26.39 -65.48 68.98
N GLN A 398 -25.11 -65.17 69.19
CA GLN A 398 -24.39 -65.54 70.42
C GLN A 398 -25.01 -64.91 71.67
N ALA A 399 -25.45 -63.65 71.57
CA ALA A 399 -26.17 -62.98 72.64
C ALA A 399 -27.53 -63.63 72.92
N SER A 400 -28.26 -64.08 71.89
CA SER A 400 -29.52 -64.80 72.07
C SER A 400 -29.36 -66.16 72.79
N LEU A 401 -28.19 -66.78 72.66
CA LEU A 401 -27.82 -68.01 73.38
C LEU A 401 -27.28 -67.75 74.79
N GLY A 402 -27.29 -66.49 75.26
CA GLY A 402 -26.82 -66.10 76.59
C GLY A 402 -25.29 -66.13 76.77
N LYS A 403 -24.52 -66.27 75.69
CA LYS A 403 -23.05 -66.35 75.75
C LYS A 403 -22.36 -64.99 75.77
N ASP A 404 -23.05 -63.94 75.32
CA ASP A 404 -22.51 -62.58 75.24
C ASP A 404 -23.63 -61.51 75.36
N GLN A 405 -23.27 -60.23 75.40
CA GLN A 405 -24.23 -59.12 75.42
C GLN A 405 -24.71 -58.74 74.01
N TYR A 406 -25.96 -58.27 73.90
CA TYR A 406 -26.51 -57.83 72.62
C TYR A 406 -25.72 -56.64 72.05
N PRO A 407 -25.25 -56.72 70.79
CA PRO A 407 -24.53 -55.62 70.15
C PRO A 407 -25.45 -54.41 69.92
N LYS A 408 -24.89 -53.19 69.98
CA LYS A 408 -25.62 -51.95 69.64
C LYS A 408 -26.21 -52.05 68.23
N ILE A 409 -27.46 -51.61 68.06
CA ILE A 409 -28.17 -51.66 66.76
C ILE A 409 -27.28 -51.02 65.70
N ARG A 410 -27.00 -51.78 64.65
CA ARG A 410 -26.19 -51.36 63.52
C ARG A 410 -27.01 -51.47 62.26
N THR A 411 -27.02 -50.41 61.46
CA THR A 411 -27.75 -50.37 60.19
C THR A 411 -26.81 -50.65 59.03
N PHE A 412 -27.37 -51.21 57.96
CA PHE A 412 -26.66 -51.57 56.72
C PHE A 412 -27.25 -50.88 55.49
N HIS A 413 -28.29 -50.07 55.71
CA HIS A 413 -29.00 -49.32 54.69
C HIS A 413 -28.69 -47.85 54.98
N ASN A 414 -27.96 -47.22 54.05
CA ASN A 414 -27.44 -45.86 54.13
C ASN A 414 -28.57 -44.81 54.27
N LYS A 415 -29.09 -44.67 55.49
CA LYS A 415 -30.16 -43.73 55.85
C LYS A 415 -29.53 -42.59 56.63
N GLU A 416 -29.80 -41.36 56.20
CA GLU A 416 -29.17 -40.13 56.71
C GLU A 416 -29.31 -39.91 58.23
N HIS A 417 -30.36 -40.46 58.85
CA HIS A 417 -30.61 -40.32 60.29
C HIS A 417 -30.10 -41.50 61.14
N SER A 418 -29.31 -42.41 60.56
CA SER A 418 -28.80 -43.54 61.32
C SER A 418 -27.55 -43.16 62.11
N THR A 419 -27.61 -43.32 63.44
CA THR A 419 -26.50 -42.97 64.35
C THR A 419 -25.37 -44.01 64.34
N ASN A 420 -25.60 -45.23 63.84
CA ASN A 420 -24.61 -46.31 63.82
C ASN A 420 -24.76 -47.13 62.53
N ASP A 421 -24.27 -46.56 61.43
CA ASP A 421 -24.29 -47.15 60.08
C ASP A 421 -22.90 -47.58 59.62
N VAL A 422 -22.82 -48.72 58.93
CA VAL A 422 -21.61 -49.22 58.28
C VAL A 422 -21.02 -48.23 57.28
N SER A 423 -21.85 -47.38 56.66
CA SER A 423 -21.38 -46.35 55.73
C SER A 423 -20.43 -45.33 56.40
N HIS A 424 -20.55 -45.12 57.72
CA HIS A 424 -19.64 -44.25 58.47
C HIS A 424 -18.23 -44.86 58.53
N ASP A 425 -18.12 -46.15 58.86
CA ASP A 425 -16.85 -46.89 58.89
C ASP A 425 -16.15 -46.89 57.51
N LEU A 426 -16.92 -47.02 56.43
CA LEU A 426 -16.37 -46.91 55.06
C LEU A 426 -15.87 -45.49 54.73
N SER A 427 -16.49 -44.46 55.32
CA SER A 427 -16.05 -43.06 55.17
C SER A 427 -14.82 -42.76 56.02
N GLU A 428 -14.62 -43.49 57.11
CA GLU A 428 -13.39 -43.42 57.92
C GLU A 428 -12.19 -44.00 57.17
N ALA A 429 -12.37 -45.02 56.32
CA ALA A 429 -11.31 -45.54 55.45
C ALA A 429 -10.75 -44.47 54.49
N GLU A 430 -11.59 -43.51 54.09
CA GLU A 430 -11.18 -42.35 53.29
C GLU A 430 -10.40 -41.30 54.11
N LYS A 431 -10.66 -41.26 55.42
CA LYS A 431 -10.02 -40.35 56.39
C LYS A 431 -8.89 -41.02 57.18
N TRP A 432 -8.48 -42.22 56.80
CA TRP A 432 -7.49 -42.99 57.55
C TRP A 432 -6.13 -42.28 57.53
N THR A 433 -5.68 -41.78 58.68
CA THR A 433 -4.42 -41.00 58.82
C THR A 433 -3.30 -41.72 59.56
N HIS A 434 -3.49 -42.97 60.01
CA HIS A 434 -2.45 -43.78 60.66
C HIS A 434 -1.42 -44.35 59.67
N ILE A 435 -0.81 -43.47 58.87
CA ILE A 435 0.38 -43.80 58.10
C ILE A 435 1.54 -43.18 58.87
N GLN A 436 2.47 -44.00 59.37
CA GLN A 436 3.63 -43.49 60.11
C GLN A 436 4.39 -42.50 59.24
N ALA A 437 4.76 -41.35 59.81
CA ALA A 437 5.40 -40.27 59.07
C ALA A 437 6.83 -40.68 58.65
N GLY A 438 6.95 -41.38 57.53
CA GLY A 438 8.19 -41.83 56.92
C GLY A 438 7.89 -42.68 55.68
N LYS A 439 8.52 -42.35 54.54
CA LYS A 439 8.48 -43.04 53.23
C LYS A 439 7.23 -43.92 52.99
N VAL A 440 6.10 -43.27 52.71
CA VAL A 440 4.83 -43.93 52.37
C VAL A 440 4.97 -44.65 51.02
N ASP A 441 4.81 -45.97 51.00
CA ASP A 441 4.76 -46.74 49.75
C ASP A 441 3.32 -46.78 49.21
N ILE A 442 3.16 -46.95 47.89
CA ILE A 442 1.85 -47.02 47.22
C ILE A 442 1.05 -48.22 47.76
N GLY A 443 1.73 -49.29 48.20
CA GLY A 443 1.13 -50.46 48.83
C GLY A 443 0.37 -50.14 50.12
N ASP A 444 0.80 -49.12 50.87
CA ASP A 444 0.26 -48.79 52.20
C ASP A 444 -1.02 -47.94 52.15
N LEU A 445 -1.38 -47.44 50.97
CA LEU A 445 -2.56 -46.60 50.77
C LEU A 445 -3.85 -47.44 50.64
N THR A 446 -4.93 -46.96 51.28
CA THR A 446 -6.28 -47.51 51.02
C THR A 446 -6.68 -47.23 49.57
N TRP A 447 -7.59 -48.03 49.01
CA TRP A 447 -8.04 -47.83 47.63
C TRP A 447 -8.65 -46.44 47.41
N GLU A 448 -9.37 -45.92 48.39
CA GLU A 448 -9.89 -44.55 48.40
C GLU A 448 -8.78 -43.49 48.33
N GLN A 449 -7.66 -43.72 49.02
CA GLN A 449 -6.49 -42.83 48.93
C GLN A 449 -5.80 -42.95 47.58
N LYS A 450 -5.66 -44.17 47.05
CA LYS A 450 -5.12 -44.41 45.70
C LYS A 450 -5.94 -43.67 44.64
N GLU A 451 -7.28 -43.67 44.76
CA GLU A 451 -8.15 -42.92 43.85
C GLU A 451 -7.87 -41.42 43.92
N LYS A 452 -7.73 -40.85 45.12
CA LYS A 452 -7.40 -39.43 45.30
C LYS A 452 -6.05 -39.08 44.68
N VAL A 453 -5.04 -39.92 44.87
CA VAL A 453 -3.71 -39.73 44.28
C VAL A 453 -3.79 -39.76 42.76
N LEU A 454 -4.47 -40.76 42.17
CA LEU A 454 -4.64 -40.85 40.72
C LEU A 454 -5.41 -39.66 40.14
N ARG A 455 -6.50 -39.23 40.78
CA ARG A 455 -7.25 -38.03 40.38
C ARG A 455 -6.39 -36.78 40.46
N LEU A 456 -5.58 -36.64 41.50
CA LEU A 456 -4.64 -35.52 41.66
C LEU A 456 -3.54 -35.55 40.60
N LEU A 457 -3.00 -36.73 40.29
CA LEU A 457 -1.99 -36.89 39.24
C LEU A 457 -2.57 -36.53 37.87
N PHE A 458 -3.77 -37.03 37.54
CA PHE A 458 -4.46 -36.71 36.30
C PHE A 458 -4.80 -35.23 36.19
N ALA A 459 -5.22 -34.58 37.29
CA ALA A 459 -5.43 -33.13 37.34
C ALA A 459 -4.11 -32.38 37.12
N LYS A 460 -3.02 -32.81 37.77
CA LYS A 460 -1.69 -32.19 37.62
C LYS A 460 -1.14 -32.33 36.20
N MET A 461 -1.30 -33.51 35.58
CA MET A 461 -0.90 -33.78 34.19
C MET A 461 -1.68 -32.91 33.20
N ASN A 462 -2.97 -32.69 33.46
CA ASN A 462 -3.82 -31.83 32.63
C ASN A 462 -3.71 -30.33 32.98
N GLY A 463 -2.74 -29.92 33.81
CA GLY A 463 -2.48 -28.51 34.12
C GLY A 463 -3.45 -27.87 35.14
N PHE A 464 -4.31 -28.65 35.80
CA PHE A 464 -5.14 -28.16 36.90
C PHE A 464 -4.30 -28.05 38.18
N GLN A 465 -3.69 -26.89 38.42
CA GLN A 465 -3.07 -26.59 39.71
C GLN A 465 -4.11 -26.36 40.80
N SER A 466 -4.01 -27.11 41.92
CA SER A 466 -4.79 -26.82 43.13
C SER A 466 -4.39 -25.46 43.68
N ARG A 467 -5.26 -24.47 43.56
CA ARG A 467 -5.05 -23.10 44.04
C ARG A 467 -4.97 -23.12 45.59
N LYS A 468 -3.76 -23.17 46.15
CA LYS A 468 -3.48 -22.86 47.55
C LYS A 468 -2.60 -21.61 47.60
N SER A 469 -3.24 -20.46 47.77
CA SER A 469 -2.64 -19.24 48.32
C SER A 469 -3.70 -18.51 49.16
N PRO A 470 -3.45 -18.23 50.46
CA PRO A 470 -4.16 -17.18 51.16
C PRO A 470 -3.48 -15.86 50.80
N GLY A 471 -4.07 -15.11 49.88
CA GLY A 471 -3.56 -13.79 49.52
C GLY A 471 -3.75 -13.49 48.04
N LEU A 472 -4.75 -12.64 47.79
CA LEU A 472 -5.11 -11.90 46.58
C LEU A 472 -6.40 -12.41 45.91
N LYS A 473 -7.43 -11.58 46.12
CA LYS A 473 -8.77 -11.65 45.52
C LYS A 473 -8.65 -11.64 43.99
N PRO A 474 -9.36 -12.51 43.27
CA PRO A 474 -9.64 -12.28 41.86
C PRO A 474 -10.89 -11.38 41.76
N SER A 475 -10.73 -10.17 41.25
CA SER A 475 -11.83 -9.37 40.69
C SER A 475 -12.27 -9.97 39.34
N PRO A 476 -13.55 -9.80 38.93
CA PRO A 476 -14.10 -10.43 37.73
C PRO A 476 -13.53 -9.81 36.45
N PRO A 477 -13.65 -10.49 35.28
CA PRO A 477 -13.19 -9.93 34.02
C PRO A 477 -14.12 -8.76 33.65
N ALA A 478 -13.56 -7.55 33.61
CA ALA A 478 -14.24 -6.42 33.01
C ALA A 478 -14.01 -6.47 31.49
N ASP A 479 -15.11 -6.32 30.76
CA ASP A 479 -15.19 -6.19 29.33
C ASP A 479 -14.12 -5.26 28.74
N VAL A 480 -13.41 -5.77 27.74
CA VAL A 480 -12.65 -4.92 26.81
C VAL A 480 -13.67 -4.29 25.85
N SER A 481 -14.28 -3.21 26.32
CA SER A 481 -14.91 -2.21 25.48
C SER A 481 -13.90 -1.10 25.21
N SER A 482 -13.62 -0.89 23.93
CA SER A 482 -13.36 0.41 23.29
C SER A 482 -12.41 1.39 23.98
N ILE A 483 -11.19 1.47 23.43
CA ILE A 483 -10.38 2.69 23.51
C ILE A 483 -11.13 3.78 22.74
N LYS A 484 -11.79 4.66 23.50
CA LYS A 484 -12.12 6.03 23.08
C LYS A 484 -11.17 6.97 23.79
N GLU A 485 -10.59 7.84 22.98
CA GLU A 485 -9.76 8.98 23.33
C GLU A 485 -10.46 9.90 24.33
N LYS A 486 -9.67 10.52 25.21
CA LYS A 486 -10.08 11.67 26.01
C LYS A 486 -9.14 12.82 25.69
N GLU A 487 -9.68 13.77 24.94
CA GLU A 487 -9.21 15.14 24.85
C GLU A 487 -9.23 15.81 26.23
N ILE A 488 -8.20 16.63 26.49
CA ILE A 488 -8.23 17.70 27.46
C ILE A 488 -8.23 19.01 26.67
N ASN A 489 -9.23 19.83 26.99
CA ASN A 489 -9.52 21.15 26.48
C ASN A 489 -8.30 22.10 26.43
N THR A 490 -8.11 22.73 25.28
CA THR A 490 -7.68 24.14 25.18
C THR A 490 -8.49 24.86 24.11
N SER A 491 -9.12 25.94 24.54
CA SER A 491 -9.91 26.92 23.81
C SER A 491 -9.11 27.73 22.79
N ASN A 492 -9.66 27.93 21.57
CA ASN A 492 -9.96 29.22 20.91
C ASN A 492 -9.81 29.21 19.36
N LEU A 493 -10.83 29.85 18.73
CA LEU A 493 -10.98 30.39 17.35
C LEU A 493 -11.07 29.37 16.19
N GLU A 494 -12.25 29.21 15.57
CA GLU A 494 -12.71 29.88 14.30
C GLU A 494 -11.89 29.37 13.08
N GLU A 495 -12.41 28.69 12.04
CA GLU A 495 -13.66 28.84 11.28
C GLU A 495 -14.11 27.49 10.63
N LYS A 496 -15.41 27.48 10.26
CA LYS A 496 -16.23 26.52 9.48
C LYS A 496 -15.60 26.02 8.14
N PRO A 497 -16.08 24.92 7.47
CA PRO A 497 -17.49 24.75 7.09
C PRO A 497 -18.07 23.34 6.99
N GLU A 498 -19.36 23.37 6.64
CA GLU A 498 -20.45 22.40 6.74
C GLU A 498 -20.42 21.23 5.75
N GLU A 499 -21.18 20.22 6.15
CA GLU A 499 -21.48 18.94 5.50
C GLU A 499 -22.12 19.09 4.11
N SER A 500 -21.69 18.24 3.15
CA SER A 500 -22.60 17.61 2.17
C SER A 500 -21.92 16.43 1.46
N SER A 501 -22.35 15.23 1.85
CA SER A 501 -22.60 14.04 1.00
C SER A 501 -21.67 13.73 -0.18
N SER A 502 -20.84 12.68 -0.06
CA SER A 502 -20.97 11.45 -0.86
C SER A 502 -19.84 10.46 -0.56
N THR A 503 -20.20 9.33 0.02
CA THR A 503 -19.35 8.14 0.06
C THR A 503 -20.24 6.98 -0.33
N PHE A 504 -19.96 6.35 -1.47
CA PHE A 504 -20.47 5.03 -1.78
C PHE A 504 -19.32 4.13 -2.19
N ILE A 505 -19.29 2.97 -1.55
CA ILE A 505 -18.26 1.94 -1.59
C ILE A 505 -18.75 0.81 -2.50
N THR A 506 -17.87 0.43 -3.43
CA THR A 506 -17.56 -0.92 -3.91
C THR A 506 -18.71 -1.91 -4.20
N GLN A 507 -18.95 -2.18 -5.49
CA GLN A 507 -19.29 -3.52 -5.98
C GLN A 507 -18.58 -3.81 -7.31
N SER A 508 -17.83 -4.91 -7.33
CA SER A 508 -17.24 -5.53 -8.50
C SER A 508 -17.79 -6.94 -8.64
N ILE A 509 -18.57 -7.18 -9.70
CA ILE A 509 -18.79 -8.50 -10.31
C ILE A 509 -18.90 -8.26 -11.83
N PRO A 510 -18.05 -8.88 -12.68
CA PRO A 510 -18.24 -8.88 -14.12
C PRO A 510 -18.68 -10.27 -14.62
N GLU A 511 -19.93 -10.39 -15.10
CA GLU A 511 -20.33 -11.43 -16.06
C GLU A 511 -21.26 -10.84 -17.14
N LEU A 512 -20.81 -10.97 -18.39
CA LEU A 512 -21.47 -10.67 -19.69
C LEU A 512 -22.58 -11.70 -20.02
N PRO A 513 -23.53 -11.49 -20.97
CA PRO A 513 -23.32 -11.02 -22.37
C PRO A 513 -24.41 -10.03 -22.88
N ALA A 514 -24.30 -9.28 -23.99
CA ALA A 514 -24.09 -9.67 -25.40
C ALA A 514 -23.88 -8.39 -26.29
N PRO A 515 -23.91 -8.42 -27.64
CA PRO A 515 -22.78 -8.03 -28.48
C PRO A 515 -23.00 -6.77 -29.34
N SER A 516 -21.95 -5.98 -29.59
CA SER A 516 -21.94 -5.03 -30.71
C SER A 516 -20.55 -4.86 -31.32
N LEU A 517 -20.32 -5.68 -32.36
CA LEU A 517 -19.77 -5.30 -33.66
C LEU A 517 -18.39 -4.63 -33.72
N VAL A 518 -17.38 -5.48 -33.91
CA VAL A 518 -16.15 -5.17 -34.63
C VAL A 518 -16.39 -5.39 -36.13
N LEU A 519 -15.90 -4.44 -36.94
CA LEU A 519 -15.87 -4.40 -38.41
C LEU A 519 -15.28 -5.65 -39.09
N PRO A 520 -15.55 -5.82 -40.40
CA PRO A 520 -14.53 -6.29 -41.31
C PRO A 520 -14.24 -5.33 -42.48
N HIS A 521 -12.94 -5.13 -42.69
CA HIS A 521 -12.16 -5.03 -43.93
C HIS A 521 -12.86 -4.89 -45.32
N ILE A 522 -12.47 -3.81 -46.02
CA ILE A 522 -11.92 -3.71 -47.40
C ILE A 522 -12.81 -3.75 -48.68
N GLN A 523 -12.55 -2.70 -49.48
CA GLN A 523 -12.51 -2.53 -50.95
C GLN A 523 -13.75 -2.14 -51.80
N THR A 524 -13.43 -1.14 -52.65
CA THR A 524 -14.00 -0.75 -53.96
C THR A 524 -15.24 0.14 -54.01
N GLY A 525 -14.95 1.45 -54.18
CA GLY A 525 -15.29 2.16 -55.41
C GLY A 525 -16.68 2.80 -55.53
N ARG A 526 -16.74 4.13 -55.41
CA ARG A 526 -17.33 4.98 -56.47
C ARG A 526 -17.01 6.46 -56.30
N CYS A 527 -16.61 7.03 -57.43
CA CYS A 527 -16.56 8.45 -57.76
C CYS A 527 -17.87 9.17 -57.42
N GLN A 528 -17.77 10.40 -56.92
CA GLN A 528 -18.60 11.51 -57.40
C GLN A 528 -17.75 12.78 -57.52
N VAL A 529 -17.54 13.17 -58.76
CA VAL A 529 -17.27 14.53 -59.22
C VAL A 529 -18.63 15.23 -59.24
N THR A 530 -18.76 16.36 -58.56
CA THR A 530 -19.50 17.58 -58.98
C THR A 530 -19.45 18.59 -57.84
N GLY A 531 -18.88 19.76 -58.10
CA GLY A 531 -18.74 20.89 -57.18
C GLY A 531 -17.46 21.64 -57.44
#